data_AF-A0A917QIL3-F1
#
_entry.id   AF-A0A917QIL3-F1
#
_cell.length_a   1.000
_cell.length_b   1.000
_cell.length_c   1.000
_cell.angle_alpha   90.00
_cell.angle_beta   90.00
_cell.angle_gamma   90.00
#
_symmetry.space_group_name_H-M   'P 1'
#
loop_
_entity.id
_entity.type
_entity.pdbx_description
1 polymer ?
#
loop_
_entity_poly.entity_id
_entity_poly.type
_entity_poly.pdbx_seq_one_letter_code
_entity_poly.pdbx_strand_id
1 'polypeptide(L)'
;MSKKAFAIAAVAVGASMSFAGFAHAEPNGDPTKYFDATSFFINYNTPEALTAGKDGKFLIVSPQGTSTTIACRGNGADVPIYDCMQEDAYGWFTLHKVETPLGTAWSSV
;
A
#
# COMPACT_ATOMS: atom_id res chain seq x y z
N MET A 1 22.22 60.04 9.79
CA MET A 1 20.89 59.55 9.38
C MET A 1 21.14 58.28 8.57
N SER A 2 20.58 57.10 8.82
CA SER A 2 19.20 56.76 9.16
C SER A 2 19.11 55.55 10.10
N LYS A 3 18.22 55.65 11.08
CA LYS A 3 17.74 54.55 11.94
C LYS A 3 16.61 53.82 11.21
N LYS A 4 16.67 52.49 11.11
CA LYS A 4 15.50 51.58 10.89
C LYS A 4 15.88 50.22 11.50
N ALA A 5 15.64 49.97 12.78
CA ALA A 5 14.37 49.52 13.38
C ALA A 5 13.91 48.14 12.90
N PHE A 6 14.12 47.16 13.79
CA PHE A 6 13.28 46.00 14.16
C PHE A 6 12.51 45.22 13.08
N ALA A 7 12.83 43.92 12.99
CA ALA A 7 11.83 42.85 12.94
C ALA A 7 12.48 41.53 13.38
N ILE A 8 12.27 41.13 14.64
CA ILE A 8 12.53 39.76 15.10
C ILE A 8 11.31 38.95 14.70
N ALA A 9 11.41 38.18 13.62
CA ALA A 9 10.42 37.19 13.27
C ALA A 9 10.71 35.91 14.07
N ALA A 10 9.97 35.70 15.16
CA ALA A 10 9.96 34.42 15.86
C ALA A 10 9.27 33.38 14.96
N VAL A 11 10.06 32.56 14.26
CA VAL A 11 9.55 31.39 13.55
C VAL A 11 9.31 30.29 14.60
N ALA A 12 8.09 30.25 15.12
CA ALA A 12 7.55 29.08 15.78
C ALA A 12 6.92 28.19 14.70
N VAL A 13 7.67 27.19 14.23
CA VAL A 13 7.15 26.03 13.48
C VAL A 13 7.88 24.86 14.11
N GLY A 14 7.29 24.20 15.11
CA GLY A 14 6.23 23.21 14.89
C GLY A 14 6.95 21.93 14.49
N ALA A 15 7.06 20.98 15.42
CA ALA A 15 7.72 19.70 15.18
C ALA A 15 7.10 19.06 13.93
N SER A 16 7.78 19.18 12.79
CA SER A 16 7.47 18.42 11.61
C SER A 16 7.71 16.97 12.01
N MET A 17 6.63 16.22 12.20
CA MET A 17 6.70 14.77 12.08
C MET A 17 7.37 14.53 10.73
N SER A 18 8.65 14.20 10.78
CA SER A 18 9.36 13.60 9.67
C SER A 18 8.73 12.23 9.46
N PHE A 19 7.55 12.21 8.84
CA PHE A 19 7.23 11.14 7.93
C PHE A 19 8.38 11.18 6.95
N ALA A 20 9.30 10.23 7.11
CA ALA A 20 10.27 9.93 6.07
C ALA A 20 9.45 9.87 4.79
N GLY A 21 9.65 10.88 3.94
CA GLY A 21 9.15 10.85 2.59
C GLY A 21 9.86 9.66 1.97
N PHE A 22 9.25 8.50 2.08
CA PHE A 22 9.56 7.42 1.18
C PHE A 22 9.29 8.04 -0.19
N ALA A 23 10.36 8.37 -0.91
CA ALA A 23 10.31 8.47 -2.34
C ALA A 23 9.99 7.06 -2.86
N HIS A 24 8.76 6.59 -2.58
CA HIS A 24 8.17 5.45 -3.23
C HIS A 24 7.96 5.95 -4.66
N ALA A 25 8.78 5.47 -5.59
CA ALA A 25 8.32 5.40 -6.96
C ALA A 25 6.95 4.73 -6.88
N GLU A 26 5.91 5.47 -7.27
CA GLU A 26 4.55 4.95 -7.22
C GLU A 26 4.57 3.59 -7.92
N PRO A 27 4.16 2.50 -7.25
CA PRO A 27 4.18 1.16 -7.82
C PRO A 27 3.48 1.09 -9.18
N ASN A 28 2.59 2.05 -9.41
CA ASN A 28 1.80 2.22 -10.60
C ASN A 28 1.62 3.71 -10.89
N GLY A 29 2.27 4.22 -11.96
CA GLY A 29 2.15 5.61 -12.39
C GLY A 29 0.79 5.98 -13.01
N ASP A 30 -0.07 4.98 -13.29
CA ASP A 30 -1.49 5.19 -13.61
C ASP A 30 -2.34 4.26 -12.71
N PRO A 31 -2.93 4.79 -11.62
CA PRO A 31 -3.66 3.98 -10.64
C PRO A 31 -4.90 3.28 -11.20
N THR A 32 -5.30 3.56 -12.45
CA THR A 32 -6.42 2.88 -13.12
C THR A 32 -6.01 1.61 -13.86
N LYS A 33 -4.71 1.39 -14.05
CA LYS A 33 -4.16 0.20 -14.72
C LYS A 33 -3.80 -0.89 -13.73
N TYR A 34 -3.86 -2.12 -14.21
CA TYR A 34 -3.32 -3.25 -13.46
C TYR A 34 -1.80 -3.22 -13.49
N PHE A 35 -1.19 -3.44 -12.32
CA PHE A 35 0.24 -3.68 -12.16
C PHE A 35 0.45 -4.96 -11.34
N ASP A 36 1.61 -5.58 -11.47
CA ASP A 36 1.99 -6.72 -10.64
C ASP A 36 2.21 -6.25 -9.19
N ALA A 37 1.27 -6.64 -8.33
CA ALA A 37 1.24 -6.31 -6.93
C ALA A 37 1.65 -7.49 -6.04
N THR A 38 2.12 -8.61 -6.62
CA THR A 38 2.38 -9.86 -5.88
C THR A 38 3.28 -9.66 -4.66
N SER A 39 4.28 -8.77 -4.77
CA SER A 39 5.20 -8.45 -3.66
C SER A 39 4.54 -7.74 -2.47
N PHE A 40 3.30 -7.26 -2.61
CA PHE A 40 2.53 -6.63 -1.53
C PHE A 40 1.75 -7.65 -0.70
N PHE A 41 1.70 -8.91 -1.13
CA PHE A 41 0.91 -9.94 -0.48
C PHE A 41 1.76 -10.89 0.36
N ILE A 42 1.14 -11.38 1.44
CA ILE A 42 1.63 -12.44 2.30
C ILE A 42 0.55 -13.53 2.35
N ASN A 43 0.97 -14.80 2.26
CA ASN A 43 0.05 -15.93 2.40
C ASN A 43 -0.54 -15.96 3.82
N TYR A 44 -1.87 -16.03 3.94
CA TYR A 44 -2.57 -15.96 5.22
C TYR A 44 -2.19 -17.06 6.23
N ASN A 45 -1.63 -18.17 5.75
CA ASN A 45 -1.26 -19.35 6.54
C ASN A 45 0.22 -19.39 6.93
N THR A 46 0.93 -18.28 6.79
CA THR A 46 2.35 -18.15 7.15
C THR A 46 2.52 -17.33 8.43
N PRO A 47 3.59 -17.52 9.22
CA PRO A 47 3.83 -16.75 10.44
C PRO A 47 3.86 -15.23 10.22
N GLU A 48 4.34 -14.79 9.05
CA GLU A 48 4.43 -13.39 8.65
C GLU A 48 3.05 -12.71 8.51
N ALA A 49 1.99 -13.51 8.33
CA ALA A 49 0.62 -12.98 8.28
C ALA A 49 0.20 -12.24 9.57
N LEU A 50 0.82 -12.58 10.71
CA LEU A 50 0.52 -11.95 12.00
C LEU A 50 0.95 -10.48 12.08
N THR A 51 1.89 -10.06 11.24
CA THR A 51 2.39 -8.69 11.17
C THR A 51 2.06 -7.97 9.86
N ALA A 52 1.38 -8.63 8.92
CA ALA A 52 1.11 -8.11 7.57
C ALA A 52 0.61 -6.65 7.55
N GLY A 53 -0.47 -6.34 8.28
CA GLY A 53 -1.02 -4.98 8.31
C GLY A 53 -0.07 -3.94 8.95
N LYS A 54 0.79 -4.34 9.88
CA LYS A 54 1.81 -3.46 10.47
C LYS A 54 2.95 -3.18 9.49
N ASP A 55 3.25 -4.16 8.64
CA ASP A 55 4.31 -4.10 7.63
C ASP A 55 3.82 -3.49 6.30
N GLY A 56 2.58 -2.99 6.25
CA GLY A 56 1.98 -2.40 5.05
C GLY A 56 1.70 -3.43 3.95
N LYS A 57 1.56 -4.72 4.31
CA LYS A 57 1.29 -5.83 3.40
C LYS A 57 -0.18 -6.24 3.47
N PHE A 58 -0.66 -6.80 2.37
CA PHE A 58 -1.97 -7.43 2.27
C PHE A 58 -1.88 -8.93 2.53
N LEU A 59 -2.97 -9.52 2.99
CA LEU A 59 -3.10 -10.98 3.05
C LEU A 59 -3.74 -11.50 1.77
N ILE A 60 -3.25 -12.62 1.25
CA ILE A 60 -3.91 -13.36 0.16
C ILE A 60 -4.54 -14.64 0.72
N VAL A 61 -5.82 -14.83 0.42
CA VAL A 61 -6.61 -16.02 0.75
C VAL A 61 -7.12 -16.61 -0.57
N SER A 62 -6.25 -17.36 -1.24
CA SER A 62 -6.57 -18.07 -2.47
C SER A 62 -5.82 -19.41 -2.51
N PRO A 63 -6.27 -20.38 -3.31
CA PRO A 63 -5.54 -21.64 -3.51
C PRO A 63 -4.09 -21.44 -4.00
N GLN A 64 -3.84 -20.37 -4.74
CA GLN A 64 -2.56 -20.04 -5.36
C GLN A 64 -1.63 -19.27 -4.41
N GLY A 65 -2.19 -18.56 -3.42
CA GLY A 65 -1.40 -17.74 -2.51
C GLY A 65 -0.57 -16.70 -3.28
N THR A 66 0.72 -16.59 -3.00
CA THR A 66 1.66 -15.72 -3.73
C THR A 66 2.45 -16.46 -4.81
N SER A 67 2.06 -17.68 -5.19
CA SER A 67 2.78 -18.48 -6.20
C SER A 67 2.48 -18.09 -7.64
N THR A 68 1.41 -17.34 -7.87
CA THR A 68 1.02 -16.79 -9.16
C THR A 68 0.85 -15.28 -9.08
N THR A 69 0.81 -14.63 -10.23
CA THR A 69 0.69 -13.17 -10.34
C THR A 69 -0.60 -12.68 -9.70
N ILE A 70 -0.47 -11.70 -8.80
CA ILE A 70 -1.59 -10.92 -8.27
C ILE A 70 -1.49 -9.53 -8.86
N ALA A 71 -2.46 -9.16 -9.69
CA ALA A 71 -2.51 -7.87 -10.35
C ALA A 71 -3.56 -6.98 -9.69
N CYS A 72 -3.21 -5.74 -9.37
CA CYS A 72 -4.12 -4.81 -8.70
C CYS A 72 -4.20 -3.46 -9.39
N ARG A 73 -5.27 -2.70 -9.11
CA ARG A 73 -5.45 -1.29 -9.44
C ARG A 73 -5.35 -0.43 -8.18
N GLY A 74 -4.94 0.82 -8.37
CA GLY A 74 -4.45 1.73 -7.35
C GLY A 74 -2.92 1.85 -7.42
N ASN A 75 -2.35 2.65 -6.53
CA ASN A 75 -0.90 2.77 -6.35
C ASN A 75 -0.46 2.43 -4.91
N GLY A 76 -1.40 2.18 -4.00
CA GLY A 76 -1.11 1.86 -2.60
C GLY A 76 -0.53 3.02 -1.78
N ALA A 77 -0.40 4.21 -2.38
CA ALA A 77 0.07 5.43 -1.76
C ALA A 77 -1.06 6.46 -1.71
N ASP A 78 -1.29 7.17 -2.82
CA ASP A 78 -2.34 8.20 -2.93
C ASP A 78 -3.71 7.63 -3.32
N VAL A 79 -3.73 6.53 -4.06
CA VAL A 79 -4.91 5.78 -4.44
C VAL A 79 -4.84 4.38 -3.81
N PRO A 80 -5.69 4.08 -2.82
CA PRO A 80 -5.73 2.78 -2.17
C PRO A 80 -5.91 1.66 -3.20
N ILE A 81 -5.34 0.49 -2.93
CA ILE A 81 -5.65 -0.68 -3.73
C ILE A 81 -7.14 -1.01 -3.59
N TYR A 82 -7.84 -1.01 -4.73
CA TYR A 82 -9.31 -1.06 -4.77
C TYR A 82 -9.87 -2.19 -5.64
N ASP A 83 -9.04 -2.82 -6.47
CA ASP A 83 -9.44 -3.96 -7.29
C ASP A 83 -8.23 -4.84 -7.53
N CYS A 84 -8.38 -6.16 -7.33
CA CYS A 84 -7.32 -7.12 -7.54
C CYS A 84 -7.87 -8.36 -8.23
N MET A 85 -7.01 -8.94 -9.07
CA MET A 85 -7.23 -10.20 -9.74
C MET A 85 -6.00 -11.08 -9.55
N GLN A 86 -6.18 -12.38 -9.70
CA GLN A 86 -5.09 -13.34 -9.66
C GLN A 86 -5.17 -14.31 -10.83
N GLU A 87 -4.01 -14.70 -11.32
CA GLU A 87 -3.85 -15.67 -12.39
C GLU A 87 -3.86 -17.11 -11.84
N ASP A 88 -4.54 -18.01 -12.55
CA ASP A 88 -4.44 -19.46 -12.39
C ASP A 88 -4.31 -20.18 -13.75
N ALA A 89 -4.43 -21.51 -13.75
CA ALA A 89 -4.33 -22.33 -14.94
C ALA A 89 -5.48 -22.11 -15.96
N TYR A 90 -6.57 -21.47 -15.57
CA TYR A 90 -7.76 -21.23 -16.37
C TYR A 90 -7.95 -19.76 -16.76
N GLY A 91 -7.19 -18.84 -16.16
CA GLY A 91 -7.15 -17.42 -16.51
C GLY A 91 -7.07 -16.52 -15.29
N TRP A 92 -7.70 -15.36 -15.38
CA TRP A 92 -7.74 -14.38 -14.28
C TRP A 92 -9.07 -14.47 -13.54
N PHE A 93 -9.02 -14.52 -12.22
CA PHE A 93 -10.20 -14.45 -11.35
C PHE A 93 -10.12 -13.25 -10.40
N THR A 94 -11.28 -12.72 -10.02
CA THR A 94 -11.39 -11.55 -9.14
C THR A 94 -11.11 -11.95 -7.69
N LEU A 95 -10.42 -11.07 -6.96
CA LEU A 95 -10.28 -11.16 -5.52
C LEU A 95 -11.19 -10.14 -4.83
N HIS A 96 -11.77 -10.55 -3.72
CA HIS A 96 -12.64 -9.73 -2.89
C HIS A 96 -11.90 -9.18 -1.68
N LYS A 97 -12.01 -7.87 -1.48
CA LYS A 97 -11.41 -7.20 -0.33
C LYS A 97 -12.17 -7.52 0.96
N VAL A 98 -11.45 -7.95 1.98
CA VAL A 98 -11.97 -8.29 3.31
C VAL A 98 -11.10 -7.62 4.37
N GLU A 99 -11.70 -6.89 5.31
CA GLU A 99 -10.95 -6.32 6.43
C GLU A 99 -10.86 -7.32 7.59
N THR A 100 -9.66 -7.48 8.15
CA THR A 100 -9.40 -8.42 9.25
C THR A 100 -8.63 -7.72 10.38
N PRO A 101 -8.57 -8.31 11.58
CA PRO A 101 -7.72 -7.79 12.66
C PRO A 101 -6.21 -7.74 12.32
N LEU A 102 -5.78 -8.50 11.30
CA LEU A 102 -4.38 -8.57 10.86
C LEU A 102 -4.07 -7.62 9.68
N GLY A 103 -5.06 -6.85 9.23
CA GLY A 103 -4.98 -5.97 8.07
C GLY A 103 -5.96 -6.39 6.97
N THR A 104 -5.82 -5.76 5.80
CA THR A 104 -6.66 -6.06 4.64
C THR A 104 -6.24 -7.38 4.01
N ALA A 105 -7.21 -8.26 3.80
CA ALA A 105 -7.10 -9.49 3.05
C ALA A 105 -7.80 -9.37 1.69
N TRP A 106 -7.32 -10.15 0.71
CA TRP A 106 -7.94 -10.34 -0.58
C TRP A 106 -8.23 -11.83 -0.76
N SER A 107 -9.48 -12.16 -1.05
CA SER A 107 -10.00 -13.52 -1.01
C SER A 107 -10.57 -13.94 -2.35
N SER A 108 -10.34 -15.19 -2.76
CA SER A 108 -11.02 -15.77 -3.92
C SER A 108 -12.44 -16.29 -3.58
N VAL A 109 -12.87 -16.15 -2.33
CA VAL A 109 -14.16 -16.60 -1.78
C VAL A 109 -14.87 -15.52 -0.98
#